data_AF-A0A931GJR8-F1
#
_entry.id   AF-A0A931GJR8-F1
#
_cell.length_a   1.000
_cell.length_b   1.000
_cell.length_c   1.000
_cell.angle_alpha   90.00
_cell.angle_beta   90.00
_cell.angle_gamma   90.00
#
_symmetry.space_group_name_H-M   'P 1'
#
loop_
_entity.id
_entity.type
_entity.pdbx_description
1 polymer ?
#
loop_
_entity_poly.entity_id
_entity_poly.type
_entity_poly.pdbx_seq_one_letter_code
_entity_poly.pdbx_strand_id
1 'polypeptide(L)'
;MVFYSLGEGAGGGTCYDAHPIRHMRGRLTMLAYDMNDRPLPFGHGAPLRLRNELELGFKQVKWVKAIEFVADFSDIGGGYGGYNQDHEFFGYRQPL
;
A
#
# COMPACT_ATOMS: atom_id res chain seq x y z
N MET A 1 6.89 -2.37 6.93
CA MET A 1 5.81 -1.46 7.37
C MET A 1 4.64 -1.72 6.48
N VAL A 2 3.51 -2.08 7.06
CA VAL A 2 2.37 -2.65 6.36
C VAL A 2 1.22 -1.66 6.41
N PHE A 3 0.61 -1.41 5.26
CA PHE A 3 -0.54 -0.54 5.11
C PHE A 3 -1.75 -1.38 4.80
N TYR A 4 -2.82 -1.21 5.58
CA TYR A 4 -4.09 -1.89 5.35
C TYR A 4 -5.09 -0.90 4.76
N SER A 5 -5.85 -1.35 3.76
CA SER A 5 -6.92 -0.58 3.12
C SER A 5 -8.27 -0.86 3.77
N LEU A 6 -9.17 0.11 3.75
CA LEU A 6 -10.61 -0.12 3.93
C LEU A 6 -11.26 -0.73 2.68
N GLY A 7 -10.60 -0.62 1.52
CA GLY A 7 -11.04 -1.23 0.27
C GLY A 7 -10.82 -2.74 0.26
N GLU A 8 -11.76 -3.45 -0.35
CA GLU A 8 -11.64 -4.89 -0.57
C GLU A 8 -10.73 -5.19 -1.76
N GLY A 9 -9.98 -6.27 -1.66
CA GLY A 9 -9.26 -6.86 -2.79
C GLY A 9 -10.24 -7.51 -3.78
N ALA A 10 -9.81 -7.68 -5.03
CA ALA A 10 -10.66 -8.15 -6.14
C ALA A 10 -11.29 -9.54 -5.93
N GLY A 11 -10.73 -10.37 -5.05
CA GLY A 11 -11.17 -11.72 -4.69
C GLY A 11 -11.82 -11.81 -3.30
N GLY A 12 -12.09 -10.67 -2.65
CA GLY A 12 -12.56 -10.59 -1.28
C GLY A 12 -11.41 -10.60 -0.26
N GLY A 13 -11.56 -9.82 0.82
CA GLY A 13 -10.54 -9.66 1.87
C GLY A 13 -9.92 -8.26 1.90
N THR A 14 -9.16 -7.98 2.97
CA THR A 14 -8.52 -6.67 3.18
C THR A 14 -7.33 -6.52 2.24
N CYS A 15 -7.37 -5.50 1.37
CA CYS A 15 -6.21 -5.14 0.57
C CYS A 15 -5.12 -4.57 1.49
N TYR A 16 -3.91 -5.12 1.43
CA TYR A 16 -2.76 -4.64 2.20
C TYR A 16 -1.52 -4.59 1.32
N ASP A 17 -0.55 -3.76 1.70
CA ASP A 17 0.77 -3.76 1.07
C ASP A 17 1.88 -3.46 2.07
N ALA A 18 2.97 -4.22 1.97
CA ALA A 18 4.17 -4.07 2.78
C ALA A 18 5.24 -3.30 2.01
N HIS A 19 5.84 -2.34 2.72
CA HIS A 19 6.99 -1.59 2.25
C HIS A 19 8.17 -1.71 3.22
N PRO A 20 9.42 -1.74 2.71
CA PRO A 20 10.61 -1.56 3.51
C PRO A 20 10.56 -0.23 4.27
N ILE A 21 10.83 -0.26 5.58
CA ILE A 21 10.78 0.96 6.42
C ILE A 21 11.72 2.07 5.91
N ARG A 22 12.81 1.71 5.24
CA ARG A 22 13.73 2.65 4.60
C ARG A 22 13.05 3.50 3.51
N HIS A 23 12.06 2.97 2.78
CA HIS A 23 11.36 3.72 1.75
C HIS A 23 10.46 4.81 2.36
N MET A 24 10.00 4.60 3.60
CA MET A 24 9.20 5.60 4.34
C MET A 24 10.01 6.84 4.74
N ARG A 25 11.34 6.76 4.69
CA ARG A 25 12.23 7.90 4.90
C ARG A 25 12.54 8.67 3.61
N GLY A 26 11.99 8.24 2.48
CA GLY A 26 12.15 8.93 1.19
C GLY A 26 11.53 10.32 1.21
N ARG A 27 12.21 11.30 0.60
CA ARG A 27 11.73 12.70 0.55
C ARG A 27 10.38 12.87 -0.14
N LEU A 28 10.01 11.93 -1.00
CA LEU A 28 8.76 11.94 -1.77
C LEU A 28 7.77 10.86 -1.28
N THR A 29 7.96 10.37 -0.06
CA THR A 29 7.02 9.47 0.60
C THR A 29 6.14 10.26 1.55
N MET A 30 4.83 10.17 1.40
CA MET A 30 3.87 10.91 2.20
C MET A 30 2.52 10.21 2.32
N LEU A 31 1.81 10.53 3.40
CA LEU A 31 0.38 10.28 3.50
C LEU A 31 -0.34 11.52 2.96
N ALA A 32 -1.12 11.33 1.91
CA ALA A 32 -1.80 12.42 1.21
C ALA A 32 -3.30 12.42 1.56
N TYR A 33 -3.78 13.56 2.03
CA TYR A 33 -5.21 13.85 2.23
C TYR A 33 -5.76 14.86 1.21
N ASP A 34 -4.87 15.53 0.47
CA ASP A 34 -5.19 16.47 -0.61
C ASP A 34 -4.52 16.06 -1.94
N MET A 35 -5.11 16.47 -3.05
CA MET A 35 -4.59 16.35 -4.41
C MET A 35 -4.93 17.61 -5.20
N ASN A 36 -3.90 18.27 -5.76
CA ASN A 36 -4.04 19.52 -6.52
C ASN A 36 -4.81 20.60 -5.74
N ASP A 37 -4.36 20.87 -4.51
CA ASP A 37 -4.91 21.89 -3.60
C ASP A 37 -6.39 21.71 -3.24
N ARG A 38 -6.88 20.47 -3.33
CA ARG A 38 -8.26 20.09 -3.01
C ARG A 38 -8.27 18.78 -2.22
N PRO A 39 -9.31 18.54 -1.40
CA PRO A 39 -9.49 17.25 -0.73
C PRO A 39 -9.43 16.09 -1.73
N LEU A 40 -8.83 14.98 -1.31
CA LEU A 40 -8.72 13.78 -2.13
C LEU A 40 -10.12 13.32 -2.59
N PRO A 41 -10.34 13.04 -3.89
CA PRO A 41 -11.57 12.40 -4.33
C PRO A 41 -11.64 10.93 -3.89
N PHE A 42 -12.85 10.39 -3.72
CA PHE A 42 -13.05 9.01 -3.27
C PHE A 42 -12.28 7.98 -4.12
N GLY A 43 -12.34 8.06 -5.46
CA GLY A 43 -11.61 7.15 -6.36
C GLY A 43 -10.08 7.25 -6.29
N HIS A 44 -9.56 8.31 -5.68
CA HIS A 44 -8.13 8.50 -5.42
C HIS A 44 -7.71 8.05 -4.02
N GLY A 45 -8.63 7.58 -3.17
CA GLY A 45 -8.34 6.98 -1.87
C GLY A 45 -8.76 7.80 -0.66
N ALA A 46 -9.74 8.70 -0.79
CA ALA A 46 -10.13 9.61 0.28
C ALA A 46 -10.60 8.85 1.54
N PRO A 47 -10.31 9.31 2.77
CA PRO A 47 -9.67 10.60 3.08
C PRO A 47 -8.14 10.54 3.07
N LEU A 48 -7.53 9.36 2.95
CA LEU A 48 -6.10 9.18 3.14
C LEU A 48 -5.55 8.08 2.23
N ARG A 49 -4.48 8.39 1.50
CA ARG A 49 -3.72 7.43 0.71
C ARG A 49 -2.22 7.49 1.03
N LEU A 50 -1.53 6.39 0.77
CA LEU A 50 -0.07 6.39 0.65
C LEU A 50 0.34 6.95 -0.72
N ARG A 51 1.41 7.73 -0.72
CA ARG A 51 2.17 8.10 -1.91
C ARG A 51 3.64 7.78 -1.64
N ASN A 52 4.23 6.94 -2.48
CA ASN A 52 5.62 6.55 -2.37
C ASN A 52 6.19 6.43 -3.79
N GLU A 53 7.02 7.38 -4.17
CA GLU A 53 7.59 7.48 -5.52
C GLU A 53 8.75 6.51 -5.77
N LEU A 54 9.18 5.75 -4.75
CA LEU A 54 10.16 4.68 -4.90
C LEU A 54 9.52 3.35 -5.36
N GLU A 55 8.19 3.31 -5.47
CA GLU A 55 7.40 2.09 -5.60
C GLU A 55 6.42 2.16 -6.76
N LEU A 56 5.91 1.00 -7.16
CA LEU A 56 4.92 0.89 -8.22
C LEU A 56 3.56 1.42 -7.78
N GLY A 57 2.76 1.88 -8.75
CA GLY A 57 1.47 2.53 -8.45
C GLY A 57 0.48 1.65 -7.68
N PHE A 58 0.49 0.33 -7.87
CA PHE A 58 -0.39 -0.59 -7.14
C PHE A 58 0.03 -0.80 -5.68
N LYS A 59 1.29 -0.54 -5.34
CA LYS A 59 1.80 -0.55 -3.96
C LYS A 59 1.26 0.65 -3.15
N GLN A 60 0.79 1.70 -3.82
CA GLN A 60 0.28 2.90 -3.17
C GLN A 60 -1.14 2.70 -2.64
N VAL A 61 -1.24 2.20 -1.40
CA VAL A 61 -2.50 1.88 -0.73
C VAL A 61 -3.43 3.09 -0.65
N LYS A 62 -4.63 2.93 -1.19
CA LYS A 62 -5.76 3.87 -1.09
C LYS A 62 -6.61 3.53 0.13
N TRP A 63 -7.36 4.50 0.66
CA TRP A 63 -8.29 4.30 1.78
C TRP A 63 -7.59 3.71 3.00
N VAL A 64 -6.48 4.30 3.43
CA VAL A 64 -5.64 3.77 4.52
C VAL A 64 -6.45 3.62 5.81
N LYS A 65 -6.55 2.38 6.29
CA LYS A 65 -7.23 1.97 7.53
C LYS A 65 -6.28 1.94 8.71
N ALA A 66 -5.13 1.31 8.52
CA ALA A 66 -4.17 1.03 9.57
C ALA A 66 -2.76 0.96 8.98
N ILE A 67 -1.79 1.22 9.84
CA ILE A 67 -0.38 1.16 9.50
C ILE A 67 0.33 0.42 10.63
N GLU A 68 1.08 -0.63 10.28
CA GLU A 68 1.74 -1.50 11.24
C GLU A 68 3.24 -1.62 10.98
N PHE A 69 4.02 -1.57 12.05
CA PHE A 69 5.44 -1.83 12.02
C PHE A 69 5.68 -3.28 12.41
N VAL A 70 6.13 -4.07 11.45
CA VAL A 70 6.44 -5.50 11.63
C VAL A 70 7.91 -5.76 11.33
N ALA A 71 8.46 -6.79 11.98
CA ALA A 71 9.82 -7.24 11.71
C ALA A 71 9.94 -7.93 10.35
N ASP A 72 8.95 -8.74 10.00
CA ASP A 72 8.80 -9.41 8.71
C ASP A 72 7.31 -9.42 8.31
N PHE A 73 7.02 -9.51 7.02
CA PHE A 73 5.66 -9.59 6.48
C PHE A 73 5.24 -11.01 6.09
N SER A 74 6.13 -12.01 6.23
CA SER A 74 5.89 -13.42 5.91
C SER A 74 4.65 -14.00 6.58
N ASP A 75 4.31 -13.49 7.76
CA ASP A 75 3.19 -13.97 8.57
C ASP A 75 1.88 -13.21 8.28
N ILE A 76 1.88 -12.31 7.30
CA ILE A 76 0.74 -11.47 6.93
C ILE A 76 0.22 -11.90 5.56
N GLY A 77 -1.09 -12.17 5.47
CA GLY A 77 -1.71 -12.58 4.22
C GLY A 77 -1.13 -13.89 3.67
N GLY A 78 -0.77 -13.89 2.38
CA GLY A 78 -0.05 -14.99 1.72
C GLY A 78 1.47 -14.97 1.96
N GLY A 79 2.00 -13.96 2.67
CA GLY A 79 3.42 -13.84 2.98
C GLY A 79 4.27 -13.22 1.86
N TYR A 80 3.66 -12.73 0.77
CA TYR A 80 4.38 -12.11 -0.34
C TYR A 80 4.39 -10.58 -0.30
N GLY A 81 3.91 -9.99 0.80
CA GLY A 81 4.06 -8.56 1.07
C GLY A 81 3.01 -7.68 0.40
N GLY A 82 1.88 -8.23 -0.02
CA GLY A 82 0.71 -7.46 -0.39
C GLY A 82 -0.35 -8.27 -1.13
N TYR A 83 -1.57 -7.73 -1.20
CA TYR A 83 -2.72 -8.42 -1.77
C TYR A 83 -2.48 -8.83 -3.22
N ASN A 84 -1.93 -7.93 -4.03
CA ASN A 84 -1.67 -8.23 -5.43
C ASN A 84 -0.57 -9.29 -5.58
N GLN A 85 0.48 -9.25 -4.75
CA GLN A 85 1.58 -10.20 -4.78
C GLN A 85 1.12 -11.60 -4.34
N ASP A 86 0.12 -11.66 -3.46
CA ASP A 86 -0.50 -12.90 -3.00
C ASP A 86 -1.43 -13.52 -4.06
N HIS A 87 -2.04 -12.72 -4.95
CA HIS A 87 -3.10 -13.18 -5.85
C HIS A 87 -2.77 -13.07 -7.35
N GLU A 88 -1.72 -12.33 -7.72
CA GLU A 88 -1.33 -12.07 -9.11
C GLU A 88 0.16 -12.38 -9.34
N PHE A 89 0.45 -12.99 -10.49
CA PHE A 89 1.83 -13.31 -10.89
C PHE A 89 2.46 -12.16 -11.68
N PHE A 90 3.37 -11.41 -11.06
CA PHE A 90 4.07 -10.28 -11.68
C PHE A 90 5.41 -10.64 -12.36
N GLY A 91 5.69 -11.92 -12.60
CA GLY A 91 6.95 -12.39 -13.16
C GLY A 91 8.05 -12.64 -12.11
N TYR A 92 9.30 -12.83 -12.57
CA TYR A 92 10.42 -13.24 -11.71
C TYR A 92 10.93 -12.15 -10.75
N ARG A 93 10.57 -10.89 -10.98
CA ARG A 93 11.01 -9.76 -10.14
C ARG A 93 9.85 -9.27 -9.31
N GLN A 94 9.71 -9.84 -8.13
CA GLN A 94 8.74 -9.42 -7.13
C GLN A 94 9.19 -8.05 -6.57
N PRO A 95 8.36 -6.99 -6.70
CA PRO A 95 8.66 -5.70 -6.10
C PRO A 95 8.46 -5.79 -4.58
N LEU A 96 9.56 -5.63 -3.85
CA LEU A 96 9.65 -5.62 -2.38
C LEU A 96 9.63 -4.20 -1.83
#